data_AF-A0A1V6BTS6-F1
#
_entry.id   AF-A0A1V6BTS6-F1
#
_cell.length_a   1.000
_cell.length_b   1.000
_cell.length_c   1.000
_cell.angle_alpha   90.00
_cell.angle_beta   90.00
_cell.angle_gamma   90.00
#
_symmetry.space_group_name_H-M   'P 1'
#
loop_
_entity.id
_entity.type
_entity.pdbx_description
1 polymer ?
#
loop_
_entity_poly.entity_id
_entity_poly.type
_entity_poly.pdbx_seq_one_letter_code
_entity_poly.pdbx_strand_id
1 'polypeptide(L)'
;MSVKIEFIKEAAEDYKKLDGSLKILCDKKLEELEINPNLGEKLGNKYNIDLTGFYKIYFNSKRYRIVYRIREHLLEIIEIWGIGKRDKEEIYKIVGKRLKKKLKASYASNKKNDTYGAIRRAALR
;
A
#
# COMPACT_ATOMS: atom_id res chain seq x y z
N MET A 1 -21.11 -2.66 5.68
CA MET A 1 -20.18 -3.30 4.71
C MET A 1 -18.95 -3.72 5.49
N SER A 2 -18.44 -4.94 5.30
CA SER A 2 -17.25 -5.42 6.03
C SER A 2 -16.02 -5.16 5.15
N VAL A 3 -15.38 -4.02 5.39
CA VAL A 3 -14.09 -3.67 4.80
C VAL A 3 -13.01 -4.26 5.70
N LYS A 4 -11.99 -4.88 5.10
CA LYS A 4 -10.86 -5.43 5.85
C LYS A 4 -9.62 -4.58 5.63
N ILE A 5 -8.94 -4.21 6.72
CA ILE A 5 -7.63 -3.56 6.65
C ILE A 5 -6.53 -4.61 6.63
N GLU A 6 -5.61 -4.47 5.66
CA GLU A 6 -4.42 -5.31 5.55
C GLU A 6 -3.17 -4.45 5.41
N PHE A 7 -2.12 -4.82 6.14
CA PHE A 7 -0.82 -4.15 6.05
C PHE A 7 0.10 -4.96 5.15
N ILE A 8 0.84 -4.28 4.27
CA ILE A 8 2.08 -4.89 3.79
C ILE A 8 3.08 -4.99 4.95
N LYS A 9 4.01 -5.94 4.87
CA LYS A 9 5.00 -6.18 5.92
C LYS A 9 5.71 -4.90 6.36
N GLU A 10 6.15 -4.09 5.40
CA GLU A 10 6.87 -2.86 5.70
C GLU A 10 5.97 -1.77 6.32
N ALA A 11 4.67 -1.75 6.03
CA ALA A 11 3.73 -0.82 6.66
C ALA A 11 3.41 -1.24 8.10
N ALA A 12 3.39 -2.54 8.40
CA ALA A 12 3.29 -3.03 9.77
C ALA A 12 4.50 -2.61 10.61
N GLU A 13 5.70 -2.58 10.01
CA GLU A 13 6.90 -2.04 10.67
C GLU A 13 6.81 -0.53 10.89
N ASP A 14 6.27 0.23 9.93
CA ASP A 14 6.01 1.67 10.10
C ASP A 14 5.07 1.94 11.28
N TYR A 15 3.97 1.18 11.38
CA TYR A 15 3.02 1.26 12.50
C TYR A 15 3.68 0.93 13.84
N LYS A 16 4.49 -0.13 13.90
CA LYS A 16 5.18 -0.55 15.13
C LYS A 16 6.10 0.55 15.69
N LYS A 17 6.72 1.35 14.81
CA LYS A 17 7.62 2.47 15.15
C LYS A 17 6.88 3.72 15.65
N LEU A 18 5.56 3.79 15.54
CA LEU A 18 4.79 4.88 16.13
C LEU A 18 4.85 4.81 17.65
N ASP A 19 4.93 5.98 18.28
CA ASP A 19 4.74 6.13 19.72
C ASP A 19 3.29 5.79 20.11
N GLY A 20 3.04 5.43 21.38
CA GLY A 20 1.74 4.96 21.85
C GLY A 20 0.60 5.93 21.58
N SER A 21 0.83 7.23 21.79
CA SER A 21 -0.15 8.28 21.48
C SER A 21 -0.48 8.35 19.97
N LEU A 22 0.52 8.14 19.12
CA LEU A 22 0.36 8.13 17.66
C LEU A 22 -0.34 6.87 17.16
N LYS A 23 -0.14 5.72 17.81
CA LYS A 23 -0.86 4.48 17.49
C LYS A 23 -2.36 4.65 17.68
N ILE A 24 -2.79 5.18 18.82
CA ILE A 24 -4.21 5.45 19.10
C ILE A 24 -4.84 6.37 18.02
N LEU A 25 -4.13 7.42 17.61
CA LEU A 25 -4.62 8.32 16.55
C LEU A 25 -4.63 7.64 15.17
N CYS A 26 -3.69 6.75 14.90
CA CYS A 26 -3.65 5.95 13.69
C CYS A 26 -4.81 4.96 13.65
N ASP A 27 -5.05 4.23 14.74
CA ASP A 27 -6.11 3.22 14.87
C ASP A 27 -7.48 3.85 14.63
N LYS A 28 -7.76 5.01 15.23
CA LYS A 28 -8.99 5.77 14.96
C LYS A 28 -9.20 6.07 13.47
N LYS A 29 -8.13 6.41 12.74
CA LYS A 29 -8.22 6.62 11.29
C LYS A 29 -8.40 5.34 10.50
N LEU A 30 -7.88 4.22 10.98
CA LEU A 30 -8.10 2.92 10.37
C LEU A 30 -9.57 2.48 10.58
N GLU A 31 -10.12 2.64 11.77
CA GLU A 31 -11.55 2.39 12.06
C GLU A 31 -12.46 3.26 11.17
N GLU A 32 -12.17 4.55 11.02
CA GLU A 32 -12.91 5.42 10.09
C GLU A 32 -12.84 4.92 8.64
N LEU A 33 -11.70 4.37 8.22
CA LEU A 33 -11.50 3.80 6.89
C LEU A 33 -12.24 2.47 6.69
N GLU A 34 -12.42 1.66 7.73
CA GLU A 34 -13.25 0.44 7.65
C GLU A 34 -14.73 0.77 7.38
N ILE A 35 -15.19 1.92 7.88
CA ILE A 35 -16.57 2.38 7.66
C ILE A 35 -16.68 3.08 6.30
N ASN A 36 -15.68 3.89 5.93
CA ASN A 36 -15.68 4.64 4.68
C ASN A 36 -14.29 4.61 3.99
N PRO A 37 -14.07 3.67 3.06
CA PRO A 37 -12.80 3.55 2.33
C PRO A 37 -12.45 4.78 1.48
N ASN A 38 -13.45 5.56 1.08
CA ASN A 38 -13.29 6.73 0.22
C ASN A 38 -13.03 8.03 1.00
N LEU A 39 -12.80 7.94 2.32
CA LEU A 39 -12.54 9.11 3.18
C LEU A 39 -11.24 9.85 2.83
N GLY A 40 -10.27 9.16 2.22
CA GLY A 40 -8.98 9.74 1.84
C GLY A 40 -8.99 10.53 0.54
N GLU A 41 -7.98 11.38 0.37
CA GLU A 41 -7.72 12.11 -0.88
C GLU A 41 -7.00 11.19 -1.89
N LYS A 42 -7.50 11.12 -3.13
CA LYS A 42 -6.83 10.40 -4.23
C LYS A 42 -5.44 10.96 -4.50
N LEU A 43 -4.49 10.06 -4.70
CA LEU A 43 -3.14 10.36 -5.19
C LEU A 43 -3.08 10.14 -6.70
N GLY A 44 -2.18 10.88 -7.35
CA GLY A 44 -1.85 10.72 -8.76
C GLY A 44 -0.33 10.71 -8.93
N ASN A 45 0.18 11.25 -10.03
CA ASN A 45 1.62 11.39 -10.20
C ASN A 45 2.18 12.45 -9.23
N LYS A 46 3.11 12.03 -8.37
CA LYS A 46 3.80 12.90 -7.42
C LYS A 46 5.30 12.62 -7.49
N TYR A 47 6.10 13.64 -7.79
CA TYR A 47 7.57 13.56 -7.78
C TYR A 47 8.15 12.45 -8.67
N ASN A 48 7.63 12.28 -9.89
CA ASN A 48 7.98 11.19 -10.82
C ASN A 48 7.70 9.79 -10.24
N ILE A 49 6.79 9.69 -9.27
CA ILE A 49 6.26 8.44 -8.75
C ILE A 49 4.78 8.39 -9.11
N ASP A 50 4.40 7.40 -9.89
CA ASP A 50 3.00 7.13 -10.19
C ASP A 50 2.34 6.47 -8.97
N LEU A 51 1.48 7.23 -8.29
CA LEU A 51 0.66 6.77 -7.17
C LEU A 51 -0.83 6.76 -7.56
N THR A 52 -1.14 6.66 -8.85
CA THR A 52 -2.51 6.52 -9.33
C THR A 52 -3.16 5.27 -8.72
N GLY A 53 -4.39 5.41 -8.23
CA GLY A 53 -5.12 4.36 -7.51
C GLY A 53 -4.78 4.25 -6.01
N PHE A 54 -3.88 5.10 -5.50
CA PHE A 54 -3.65 5.25 -4.07
C PHE A 54 -4.44 6.44 -3.51
N TYR A 55 -4.59 6.42 -2.19
CA TYR A 55 -5.24 7.43 -1.38
C TYR A 55 -4.34 7.80 -0.22
N LYS A 56 -4.57 8.99 0.35
CA LYS A 56 -3.94 9.42 1.60
C LYS A 56 -4.99 9.95 2.57
N ILE A 57 -4.76 9.76 3.86
CA ILE A 57 -5.49 10.46 4.92
C ILE A 57 -4.51 10.98 5.97
N TYR A 58 -4.77 12.19 6.46
CA TYR A 58 -3.95 12.83 7.47
C TYR A 58 -4.43 12.51 8.89
N PHE A 59 -3.49 12.43 9.82
CA PHE A 59 -3.78 12.37 11.26
C PHE A 59 -2.74 13.16 12.06
N ASN A 60 -3.00 13.34 13.36
CA ASN A 60 -2.15 14.12 14.26
C ASN A 60 -1.84 15.53 13.70
N SER A 61 -2.88 16.35 13.54
CA SER A 61 -2.78 17.73 13.03
C SER A 61 -1.98 17.83 11.71
N LYS A 62 -2.22 16.89 10.79
CA LYS A 62 -1.55 16.79 9.46
C LYS A 62 -0.03 16.54 9.52
N ARG A 63 0.52 16.17 10.68
CA ARG A 63 1.95 15.82 10.81
C ARG A 63 2.26 14.42 10.28
N TYR A 64 1.26 13.54 10.28
CA TYR A 64 1.37 12.18 9.78
C TYR A 64 0.30 11.87 8.73
N ARG A 65 0.58 10.86 7.92
CA ARG A 65 -0.33 10.37 6.87
C ARG A 65 -0.28 8.85 6.78
N ILE A 66 -1.42 8.28 6.44
CA ILE A 66 -1.59 6.88 6.05
C ILE A 66 -1.76 6.88 4.52
N VAL A 67 -0.95 6.10 3.80
CA VAL A 67 -1.08 5.88 2.36
C VAL A 67 -1.60 4.48 2.11
N TYR A 68 -2.72 4.38 1.42
CA TYR A 68 -3.43 3.12 1.20
C TYR A 68 -3.97 3.02 -0.22
N ARG A 69 -4.41 1.83 -0.61
CA ARG A 69 -5.21 1.62 -1.83
C ARG A 69 -6.38 0.72 -1.52
N ILE A 70 -7.46 0.89 -2.27
CA ILE A 70 -8.63 0.01 -2.21
C ILE A 70 -8.42 -1.09 -3.26
N ARG A 71 -8.59 -2.34 -2.87
CA ARG A 71 -8.61 -3.48 -3.79
C ARG A 71 -10.01 -4.05 -3.83
N GLU A 72 -10.61 -3.99 -5.02
CA GLU A 72 -11.90 -4.63 -5.31
C GLU A 72 -11.66 -6.13 -5.51
N HIS A 73 -12.04 -6.92 -4.51
CA HIS A 73 -12.17 -8.38 -4.58
C HIS A 73 -13.59 -8.76 -4.11
N LEU A 74 -13.84 -10.02 -3.72
CA LEU A 74 -15.11 -10.44 -3.10
C LEU A 74 -15.46 -9.65 -1.82
N LEU A 75 -14.48 -9.00 -1.20
CA LEU A 75 -14.58 -8.05 -0.10
C LEU A 75 -13.72 -6.82 -0.42
N GLU A 76 -14.14 -5.62 -0.02
CA GLU A 76 -13.31 -4.41 -0.14
C GLU A 76 -12.15 -4.48 0.86
N ILE A 77 -10.92 -4.48 0.33
CA ILE A 77 -9.70 -4.55 1.14
C ILE A 77 -8.94 -3.22 1.04
N ILE A 78 -8.67 -2.61 2.19
CA ILE A 78 -7.78 -1.46 2.31
C ILE A 78 -6.38 -1.97 2.59
N GLU A 79 -5.50 -1.92 1.58
CA GLU A 79 -4.09 -2.28 1.75
C GLU A 79 -3.28 -1.04 2.16
N ILE A 80 -2.72 -1.05 3.36
CA ILE A 80 -1.83 0.00 3.87
C ILE A 80 -0.41 -0.22 3.33
N TRP A 81 0.14 0.81 2.69
CA TRP A 81 1.45 0.75 2.04
C TRP A 81 2.55 1.54 2.74
N GLY A 82 2.18 2.54 3.54
CA GLY A 82 3.14 3.27 4.36
C GLY A 82 2.48 4.22 5.33
N ILE A 83 3.10 4.35 6.50
CA ILE A 83 2.70 5.30 7.54
C ILE A 83 3.93 6.11 7.91
N GLY A 84 3.82 7.44 7.91
CA GLY A 84 4.99 8.25 8.25
C GLY A 84 4.74 9.74 8.29
N LYS A 85 5.78 10.46 8.68
CA LYS A 85 5.77 11.93 8.78
C LYS A 85 5.51 12.57 7.41
N ARG A 86 4.94 13.78 7.44
CA ARG A 86 4.78 14.63 6.24
C ARG A 86 6.13 15.09 5.69
N ASP A 87 7.13 15.21 6.56
CA ASP A 87 8.39 15.89 6.27
C ASP A 87 9.10 15.33 5.03
N LYS A 88 9.63 16.26 4.22
CA LYS A 88 10.36 16.02 2.96
C LYS A 88 9.75 14.97 2.01
N GLU A 89 8.43 14.79 2.07
CA GLU A 89 7.68 13.84 1.24
C GLU A 89 8.14 12.38 1.39
N GLU A 90 8.84 12.06 2.48
CA GLU A 90 9.63 10.85 2.59
C GLU A 90 8.81 9.57 2.42
N ILE A 91 7.58 9.53 2.97
CA ILE A 91 6.72 8.36 2.82
C ILE A 91 6.38 8.05 1.36
N TYR A 92 6.29 9.06 0.48
CA TYR A 92 5.96 8.81 -0.93
C TYR A 92 7.12 8.12 -1.63
N LYS A 93 8.35 8.55 -1.33
CA LYS A 93 9.57 7.91 -1.85
C LYS A 93 9.71 6.48 -1.32
N ILE A 94 9.38 6.26 -0.04
CA ILE A 94 9.38 4.93 0.57
C ILE A 94 8.34 4.02 -0.11
N VAL A 95 7.08 4.46 -0.21
CA VAL A 95 5.99 3.70 -0.84
C VAL A 95 6.31 3.42 -2.31
N GLY A 96 6.83 4.40 -3.05
CA GLY A 96 7.24 4.23 -4.45
C GLY A 96 8.36 3.19 -4.62
N LYS A 97 9.35 3.16 -3.71
CA LYS A 97 10.38 2.11 -3.69
C LYS A 97 9.79 0.73 -3.42
N ARG A 98 8.89 0.61 -2.45
CA ARG A 98 8.18 -0.64 -2.12
C ARG A 98 7.37 -1.13 -3.33
N LEU A 99 6.68 -0.23 -4.03
CA LEU A 99 5.89 -0.55 -5.22
C LEU A 99 6.77 -1.08 -6.35
N LYS A 100 7.87 -0.38 -6.67
CA LYS A 100 8.84 -0.84 -7.67
C LYS A 100 9.43 -2.21 -7.32
N LYS A 101 9.73 -2.46 -6.04
CA LYS A 101 10.24 -3.76 -5.57
C LYS A 101 9.20 -4.87 -5.77
N LYS A 102 7.94 -4.64 -5.39
CA LYS A 102 6.84 -5.60 -5.55
C LYS A 102 6.58 -5.93 -7.02
N LEU A 103 6.59 -4.91 -7.90
CA LEU A 103 6.48 -5.10 -9.34
C LEU A 103 7.64 -5.93 -9.91
N LYS A 104 8.89 -5.60 -9.56
CA LYS A 104 10.05 -6.39 -10.01
C LYS A 104 9.96 -7.86 -9.58
N ALA A 105 9.52 -8.11 -8.34
CA ALA A 105 9.32 -9.47 -7.84
C ALA A 105 8.23 -10.22 -8.62
N SER A 106 7.10 -9.57 -8.95
CA SER A 106 6.03 -10.19 -9.74
C SER A 106 6.47 -10.49 -11.18
N TYR A 107 7.21 -9.57 -11.82
CA TYR A 107 7.76 -9.79 -13.17
C TYR A 107 8.77 -10.96 -13.20
N ALA A 108 9.64 -11.07 -12.19
CA ALA A 108 10.60 -12.17 -12.11
C ALA A 108 9.92 -13.54 -11.93
N SER A 109 8.81 -13.60 -11.16
CA SER A 109 8.02 -14.80 -10.97
C SER A 109 7.29 -15.23 -12.26
N ASN A 110 6.65 -14.28 -12.94
CA ASN A 110 5.96 -14.55 -14.20
C ASN A 110 6.91 -14.98 -15.33
N LYS A 111 8.11 -14.39 -15.41
CA LYS A 111 9.11 -14.82 -16.40
C LYS A 111 9.54 -16.28 -16.20
N LYS A 112 9.69 -16.75 -14.95
CA LYS A 112 10.00 -18.17 -14.65
C LYS A 112 8.85 -19.12 -15.02
N ASN A 113 7.61 -18.71 -14.77
CA ASN A 113 6.44 -19.51 -15.14
C ASN A 113 6.26 -19.58 -16.67
N ASP A 114 6.56 -18.50 -17.39
CA ASP A 114 6.52 -18.47 -18.84
C ASP A 114 7.64 -19.34 -19.47
N THR A 115 8.87 -19.33 -18.92
CA THR A 115 9.91 -20.28 -19.35
C THR A 115 9.53 -21.73 -19.06
N TYR A 116 8.94 -22.05 -17.91
CA TYR A 116 8.46 -23.40 -17.62
C TYR A 116 7.34 -23.82 -18.58
N GLY A 117 6.43 -22.91 -18.91
CA GLY A 117 5.38 -23.12 -19.91
C GLY A 117 5.95 -23.34 -21.31
N ALA A 118 6.98 -22.59 -21.70
CA ALA A 118 7.67 -22.75 -22.98
C ALA A 118 8.44 -24.07 -23.08
N ILE A 119 9.18 -24.46 -22.03
CA ILE A 119 9.90 -25.74 -21.95
C ILE A 119 8.93 -26.91 -22.01
N ARG A 120 7.82 -26.87 -21.26
CA ARG A 120 6.80 -27.93 -21.26
C ARG A 120 6.12 -28.10 -22.63
N ARG A 121 5.85 -27.01 -23.34
CA ARG A 121 5.30 -27.07 -24.72
C ARG A 121 6.30 -27.64 -25.74
N ALA A 122 7.59 -27.36 -25.55
CA ALA A 122 8.65 -27.94 -26.38
C ALA A 122 8.88 -29.43 -26.10
N ALA A 123 8.69 -29.87 -24.86
CA ALA A 123 8.83 -31.27 -24.44
C ALA A 123 7.62 -32.17 -24.77
N LEU A 124 6.48 -31.59 -25.17
CA LEU A 124 5.25 -32.30 -25.56
C LEU A 124 5.07 -32.36 -27.09
N ARG A 125 6.07 -31.94 -27.86
CA ARG A 125 6.18 -32.13 -29.31
C ARG A 125 7.26 -33.16 -29.59
#